data_AF-A0A1G5JY81-F1
#
_entry.id   AF-A0A1G5JY81-F1
#
_cell.length_a   1.000
_cell.length_b   1.000
_cell.length_c   1.000
_cell.angle_alpha   90.00
_cell.angle_beta   90.00
_cell.angle_gamma   90.00
#
_symmetry.space_group_name_H-M   'P 1'
#
loop_
_entity.id
_entity.type
_entity.pdbx_description
1 polymer ?
#
loop_
_entity_poly.entity_id
_entity_poly.type
_entity_poly.pdbx_seq_one_letter_code
_entity_poly.pdbx_strand_id
1 'polypeptide(L)'
;MARTDWKFNDIVTEADMNQMGQELNEKETPAAAQAKADRAEENAKNYTDQQITLVTETGIPKLNVYEYKLSNIAIGTTDIEIPLETFDKKTDTVKLYINTVPRDSDFFMVVDAVRNEAGNILEKGKVILNQPLETVSKVTIEIWKNIPIGEAGSVSGKVIAVDSMPQNRVIGLTDALDSNTQAIGDVNDDFVAHKAETMPHRFVDNGTVYKYGWSTLDGYAVFNYEEVTG
;
A
#
# COMPACT_ATOMS: atom_id res chain seq x y z
N MET A 1 -22.45 42.36 -16.92
CA MET A 1 -21.11 42.28 -17.53
C MET A 1 -20.53 43.69 -17.58
N ALA A 2 -19.41 43.88 -16.88
CA ALA A 2 -18.69 45.11 -16.76
C ALA A 2 -18.15 45.46 -18.13
N ARG A 3 -18.01 46.75 -18.40
CA ARG A 3 -17.55 47.23 -19.69
C ARG A 3 -16.18 46.61 -20.02
N THR A 4 -16.04 46.03 -21.21
CA THR A 4 -14.80 45.36 -21.66
C THR A 4 -14.11 46.06 -22.83
N ASP A 5 -14.71 47.13 -23.37
CA ASP A 5 -14.29 47.80 -24.61
C ASP A 5 -13.64 49.18 -24.38
N TRP A 6 -12.88 49.29 -23.29
CA TRP A 6 -12.18 50.52 -22.87
C TRP A 6 -11.28 51.11 -23.96
N LYS A 7 -11.31 52.44 -24.09
CA LYS A 7 -10.44 53.23 -24.96
C LYS A 7 -9.45 54.04 -24.12
N PHE A 8 -8.34 54.42 -24.75
CA PHE A 8 -7.21 55.11 -24.12
C PHE A 8 -7.56 56.43 -23.38
N ASN A 9 -8.72 57.03 -23.63
CA ASN A 9 -9.19 58.26 -22.97
C ASN A 9 -10.49 58.09 -22.17
N ASP A 10 -10.96 56.86 -21.94
CA ASP A 10 -12.14 56.63 -21.11
C ASP A 10 -11.82 56.94 -19.64
N ILE A 11 -12.75 57.60 -18.95
CA ILE A 11 -12.65 57.88 -17.52
C ILE A 11 -13.39 56.77 -16.78
N VAL A 12 -12.68 56.08 -15.86
CA VAL A 12 -13.29 55.09 -14.97
C VAL A 12 -14.14 55.81 -13.93
N THR A 13 -15.42 55.46 -13.86
CA THR A 13 -16.35 56.01 -12.87
C THR A 13 -16.55 55.05 -11.70
N GLU A 14 -17.11 55.55 -10.60
CA GLU A 14 -17.48 54.74 -9.44
C GLU A 14 -18.50 53.63 -9.80
N ALA A 15 -19.38 53.89 -10.77
CA ALA A 15 -20.32 52.90 -11.27
C ALA A 15 -19.61 51.73 -11.96
N ASP A 16 -18.56 52.01 -12.74
CA ASP A 16 -17.76 50.98 -13.41
C ASP A 16 -17.02 50.09 -12.40
N MET A 17 -16.47 50.70 -11.34
CA MET A 17 -15.79 49.99 -10.25
C MET A 17 -16.76 49.13 -9.43
N ASN A 18 -17.95 49.64 -9.14
CA ASN A 18 -18.98 48.89 -8.43
C ASN A 18 -19.51 47.70 -9.25
N GLN A 19 -19.66 47.87 -10.57
CA GLN A 19 -20.09 46.80 -11.46
C GLN A 19 -19.03 45.69 -11.58
N MET A 20 -17.75 46.05 -11.65
CA MET A 20 -16.65 45.06 -11.59
C MET A 20 -16.61 44.33 -10.24
N GLY A 21 -16.81 45.04 -9.13
CA GLY A 21 -16.86 44.44 -7.80
C GLY A 21 -18.02 43.45 -7.62
N GLN A 22 -19.19 43.77 -8.18
CA GLN A 22 -20.33 42.85 -8.20
C GLN A 22 -20.02 41.59 -9.01
N GLU A 23 -19.43 41.73 -10.19
CA GLU A 23 -19.11 40.58 -11.04
C GLU A 23 -18.03 39.70 -10.45
N LEU A 24 -17.04 40.27 -9.76
CA LEU A 24 -16.02 39.49 -9.06
C LEU A 24 -16.65 38.65 -7.93
N ASN A 25 -17.56 39.26 -7.15
CA ASN A 25 -18.27 38.59 -6.06
C ASN A 25 -19.29 37.56 -6.55
N GLU A 26 -19.87 37.75 -7.74
CA GLU A 26 -20.76 36.79 -8.41
C GLU A 26 -20.00 35.58 -8.96
N LYS A 27 -18.71 35.72 -9.29
CA LYS A 27 -17.90 34.61 -9.82
C LYS A 27 -17.54 33.60 -8.74
N GLU A 28 -17.23 34.04 -7.52
CA GLU A 28 -17.01 33.16 -6.37
C GLU A 28 -17.08 33.96 -5.07
N THR A 29 -17.89 33.51 -4.11
CA THR A 29 -17.93 34.12 -2.78
C THR A 29 -16.91 33.44 -1.85
N PRO A 30 -16.38 34.13 -0.83
CA PRO A 30 -15.49 33.51 0.17
C PRO A 30 -16.11 32.28 0.84
N ALA A 31 -17.43 32.30 1.08
CA ALA A 31 -18.17 31.16 1.63
C ALA A 31 -18.22 29.96 0.67
N ALA A 32 -18.40 30.22 -0.64
CA ALA A 32 -18.37 29.16 -1.65
C ALA A 32 -16.98 28.56 -1.83
N ALA A 33 -15.92 29.38 -1.73
CA ALA A 33 -14.54 28.92 -1.74
C ALA A 33 -14.23 28.04 -0.51
N GLN A 34 -14.66 28.46 0.69
CA GLN A 34 -14.50 27.67 1.92
C GLN A 34 -15.22 26.32 1.81
N ALA A 35 -16.46 26.30 1.33
CA ALA A 35 -17.21 25.06 1.13
C ALA A 35 -16.53 24.10 0.13
N LYS A 36 -15.83 24.63 -0.88
CA LYS A 36 -15.02 23.80 -1.81
C LYS A 36 -13.79 23.23 -1.11
N ALA A 37 -13.12 24.02 -0.27
CA ALA A 37 -11.95 23.58 0.50
C ALA A 37 -12.34 22.48 1.50
N ASP A 38 -13.42 22.67 2.25
CA ASP A 38 -13.92 21.69 3.23
C ASP A 38 -14.29 20.37 2.55
N ARG A 39 -14.97 20.45 1.39
CA ARG A 39 -15.31 19.27 0.58
C ARG A 39 -14.07 18.57 0.01
N ALA A 40 -13.03 19.31 -0.35
CA ALA A 40 -11.76 18.72 -0.80
C ALA A 40 -11.05 17.99 0.36
N GLU A 41 -11.07 18.57 1.56
CA GLU A 41 -10.54 17.94 2.76
C GLU A 41 -11.31 16.65 3.12
N GLU A 42 -12.64 16.69 3.09
CA GLU A 42 -13.49 15.52 3.33
C GLU A 42 -13.24 14.42 2.29
N ASN A 43 -13.16 14.77 1.00
CA ASN A 43 -12.83 13.82 -0.07
C ASN A 43 -11.45 13.19 0.13
N ALA A 44 -10.45 13.98 0.55
CA ALA A 44 -9.09 13.48 0.81
C ALA A 44 -9.06 12.53 2.00
N LYS A 45 -9.80 12.83 3.08
CA LYS A 45 -9.95 11.94 4.24
C LYS A 45 -10.65 10.64 3.86
N ASN A 46 -11.80 10.72 3.19
CA ASN A 46 -12.55 9.55 2.74
C ASN A 46 -11.73 8.65 1.80
N TYR A 47 -10.97 9.23 0.87
CA TYR A 47 -10.07 8.46 0.02
C TYR A 47 -8.99 7.76 0.84
N THR A 48 -8.37 8.47 1.79
CA THR A 48 -7.34 7.92 2.67
C THR A 48 -7.89 6.76 3.51
N ASP A 49 -9.08 6.93 4.10
CA ASP A 49 -9.75 5.92 4.92
C ASP A 49 -10.18 4.70 4.11
N GLN A 50 -10.62 4.89 2.86
CA GLN A 50 -10.90 3.79 1.93
C GLN A 50 -9.63 3.00 1.60
N GLN A 51 -8.51 3.68 1.32
CA GLN A 51 -7.23 3.01 1.08
C GLN A 51 -6.74 2.25 2.32
N ILE A 52 -6.90 2.82 3.52
CA ILE A 52 -6.55 2.15 4.79
C ILE A 52 -7.44 0.91 4.99
N THR A 53 -8.76 1.03 4.81
CA THR A 53 -9.72 -0.08 4.98
C THR A 53 -9.41 -1.24 4.01
N LEU A 54 -9.07 -0.93 2.77
CA LEU A 54 -8.65 -1.90 1.74
C LEU A 54 -7.36 -2.64 2.11
N VAL A 55 -6.48 -2.01 2.88
CA VAL A 55 -5.22 -2.61 3.38
C VAL A 55 -5.45 -3.42 4.65
N THR A 56 -6.37 -3.01 5.53
CA THR A 56 -6.57 -3.63 6.85
C THR A 56 -7.35 -4.94 6.85
N GLU A 57 -8.17 -5.23 5.83
CA GLU A 57 -8.99 -6.46 5.82
C GLU A 57 -8.26 -7.72 5.30
N THR A 58 -7.11 -7.60 4.64
CA THR A 58 -6.45 -8.76 4.02
C THR A 58 -4.96 -8.93 4.29
N GLY A 59 -4.27 -7.94 4.87
CA GLY A 59 -2.85 -8.05 5.23
C GLY A 59 -1.87 -8.26 4.06
N ILE A 60 -2.40 -8.35 2.83
CA ILE A 60 -1.68 -8.33 1.57
C ILE A 60 -2.22 -7.10 0.87
N PRO A 61 -1.38 -6.16 0.41
CA PRO A 61 -1.89 -5.06 -0.37
C PRO A 61 -2.47 -5.66 -1.66
N LYS A 62 -3.80 -5.73 -1.70
CA LYS A 62 -4.56 -6.28 -2.82
C LYS A 62 -4.36 -5.31 -3.98
N LEU A 63 -3.96 -5.84 -5.12
CA LEU A 63 -3.93 -5.06 -6.36
C LEU A 63 -5.35 -4.52 -6.59
N ASN A 64 -5.53 -3.22 -6.40
CA ASN A 64 -6.82 -2.59 -6.60
C ASN A 64 -7.06 -2.47 -8.10
N VAL A 65 -7.97 -3.30 -8.60
CA VAL A 65 -8.40 -3.30 -10.01
C VAL A 65 -9.75 -2.59 -10.10
N TYR A 66 -9.79 -1.47 -10.80
CA TYR A 66 -11.03 -0.76 -11.12
C TYR A 66 -11.46 -1.12 -12.53
N GLU A 67 -12.63 -1.73 -12.68
CA GLU A 67 -13.20 -2.14 -13.96
C GLU A 67 -14.30 -1.18 -14.39
N TYR A 68 -14.19 -0.64 -15.61
CA TYR A 68 -15.17 0.23 -16.23
C TYR A 68 -15.68 -0.38 -17.53
N LYS A 69 -16.97 -0.72 -17.57
CA LYS A 69 -17.65 -1.27 -18.75
C LYS A 69 -18.44 -0.19 -19.46
N LEU A 70 -17.93 0.27 -20.58
CA LEU A 70 -18.56 1.25 -21.45
C LEU A 70 -19.25 0.53 -22.62
N SER A 71 -20.57 0.67 -22.71
CA SER A 71 -21.36 0.06 -23.79
C SER A 71 -21.74 1.09 -24.84
N ASN A 72 -21.93 0.64 -26.08
CA ASN A 72 -22.41 1.46 -27.20
C ASN A 72 -21.47 2.61 -27.58
N ILE A 73 -20.14 2.39 -27.54
CA ILE A 73 -19.19 3.37 -28.05
C ILE A 73 -19.35 3.47 -29.57
N ALA A 74 -19.47 4.69 -30.08
CA ALA A 74 -19.79 4.96 -31.48
C ALA A 74 -18.67 4.53 -32.44
N ILE A 75 -19.06 4.30 -33.69
CA ILE A 75 -18.12 4.10 -34.80
C ILE A 75 -17.30 5.38 -34.97
N GLY A 76 -16.01 5.25 -35.26
CA GLY A 76 -15.11 6.38 -35.46
C GLY A 76 -14.46 6.91 -34.18
N THR A 77 -14.88 6.47 -32.99
CA THR A 77 -14.27 6.91 -31.74
C THR A 77 -12.83 6.39 -31.62
N THR A 78 -11.90 7.31 -31.35
CA THR A 78 -10.50 7.03 -31.02
C THR A 78 -10.20 7.30 -29.56
N ASP A 79 -10.92 8.24 -28.94
CA ASP A 79 -10.62 8.75 -27.61
C ASP A 79 -11.66 8.23 -26.63
N ILE A 80 -11.19 7.51 -25.61
CA ILE A 80 -12.04 6.90 -24.60
C ILE A 80 -11.59 7.41 -23.24
N GLU A 81 -12.47 8.13 -22.56
CA GLU A 81 -12.17 8.69 -21.25
C GLU A 81 -12.07 7.60 -20.18
N ILE A 82 -11.07 7.73 -19.32
CA ILE A 82 -10.87 6.91 -18.13
C ILE A 82 -11.70 7.53 -17.00
N PRO A 83 -12.73 6.85 -16.47
CA PRO A 83 -13.61 7.46 -15.47
C PRO A 83 -12.96 7.65 -14.09
N LEU A 84 -11.86 6.94 -13.81
CA LEU A 84 -11.16 7.01 -12.54
C LEU A 84 -10.41 8.35 -12.39
N GLU A 85 -10.90 9.20 -11.50
CA GLU A 85 -10.29 10.50 -11.20
C GLU A 85 -8.91 10.40 -10.53
N THR A 86 -8.64 9.30 -9.83
CA THR A 86 -7.35 9.06 -9.17
C THR A 86 -6.35 8.29 -10.04
N PHE A 87 -6.64 8.15 -11.34
CA PHE A 87 -5.71 7.57 -12.30
C PHE A 87 -4.42 8.41 -12.40
N ASP A 88 -3.28 7.71 -12.42
CA ASP A 88 -1.95 8.24 -12.68
C ASP A 88 -1.21 7.28 -13.62
N LYS A 89 -0.88 7.75 -14.82
CA LYS A 89 -0.20 6.93 -15.86
C LYS A 89 1.15 6.39 -15.42
N LYS A 90 1.86 7.06 -14.50
CA LYS A 90 3.21 6.66 -14.08
C LYS A 90 3.16 5.45 -13.15
N THR A 91 2.14 5.37 -12.31
CA THR A 91 2.03 4.31 -11.29
C THR A 91 1.07 3.21 -11.68
N ASP A 92 0.03 3.54 -12.45
CA ASP A 92 -1.08 2.63 -12.71
C ASP A 92 -0.91 1.91 -14.05
N THR A 93 -1.39 0.67 -14.13
CA THR A 93 -1.43 -0.10 -15.38
C THR A 93 -2.85 -0.14 -15.93
N VAL A 94 -3.01 0.08 -17.23
CA VAL A 94 -4.31 0.00 -17.92
C VAL A 94 -4.38 -1.26 -18.78
N LYS A 95 -5.47 -2.03 -18.66
CA LYS A 95 -5.85 -3.08 -19.61
C LYS A 95 -7.09 -2.66 -20.36
N LEU A 96 -7.08 -2.86 -21.68
CA LEU A 96 -8.17 -2.49 -22.57
C LEU A 96 -8.74 -3.76 -23.22
N TYR A 97 -10.06 -3.85 -23.23
CA TYR A 97 -10.78 -4.89 -23.97
C TYR A 97 -11.82 -4.24 -24.87
N ILE A 98 -11.87 -4.64 -26.14
CA ILE A 98 -12.88 -4.20 -27.11
C ILE A 98 -13.66 -5.43 -27.55
N ASN A 99 -14.97 -5.42 -27.32
CA ASN A 99 -15.85 -6.57 -27.56
C ASN A 99 -15.32 -7.85 -26.91
N THR A 100 -14.87 -7.75 -25.65
CA THR A 100 -14.24 -8.81 -24.84
C THR A 100 -12.87 -9.29 -25.32
N VAL A 101 -12.35 -8.77 -26.43
CA VAL A 101 -11.02 -9.11 -26.92
C VAL A 101 -9.99 -8.18 -26.27
N PRO A 102 -8.96 -8.71 -25.57
CA PRO A 102 -7.90 -7.90 -25.00
C PRO A 102 -7.10 -7.21 -26.10
N ARG A 103 -6.68 -5.97 -25.83
CA ARG A 103 -5.82 -5.17 -26.69
C ARG A 103 -4.53 -4.88 -25.94
N ASP A 104 -3.41 -5.04 -26.64
CA ASP A 104 -2.09 -4.73 -26.11
C ASP A 104 -1.73 -3.25 -26.33
N SER A 105 -0.62 -2.83 -25.74
CA SER A 105 -0.11 -1.46 -25.80
C SER A 105 0.21 -0.97 -27.23
N ASP A 106 0.34 -1.88 -28.19
CA ASP A 106 0.54 -1.53 -29.60
C ASP A 106 -0.75 -1.04 -30.27
N PHE A 107 -1.91 -1.24 -29.63
CA PHE A 107 -3.21 -0.84 -30.15
C PHE A 107 -3.67 0.53 -29.63
N PHE A 108 -3.14 0.97 -28.48
CA PHE A 108 -3.58 2.20 -27.83
C PHE A 108 -2.48 2.86 -27.02
N MET A 109 -2.58 4.17 -26.87
CA MET A 109 -1.79 4.96 -25.95
C MET A 109 -2.65 5.41 -24.78
N VAL A 110 -2.06 5.50 -23.59
CA VAL A 110 -2.70 6.10 -22.42
C VAL A 110 -2.16 7.51 -22.22
N VAL A 111 -3.06 8.46 -21.99
CA VAL A 111 -2.77 9.84 -21.64
C VAL A 111 -3.22 10.09 -20.21
N ASP A 112 -2.38 10.78 -19.46
CA ASP A 112 -2.64 11.07 -18.06
C ASP A 112 -3.69 12.18 -17.90
N ALA A 113 -4.29 12.27 -16.72
CA ALA A 113 -5.21 13.37 -16.41
C ALA A 113 -4.44 14.69 -16.30
N VAL A 114 -4.96 15.75 -16.92
CA VAL A 114 -4.41 17.10 -16.75
C VAL A 114 -5.01 17.69 -15.49
N ARG A 115 -4.15 18.13 -14.57
CA ARG A 115 -4.55 18.73 -13.29
C ARG A 115 -4.03 20.17 -13.19
N ASN A 116 -4.77 21.03 -12.49
CA ASN A 116 -4.29 22.37 -12.15
C ASN A 116 -3.36 22.33 -10.91
N GLU A 117 -2.79 23.48 -10.53
CA GLU A 117 -1.93 23.60 -9.33
C GLU A 117 -2.64 23.22 -8.02
N ALA A 118 -3.98 23.28 -7.99
CA ALA A 118 -4.80 22.86 -6.85
C ALA A 118 -5.14 21.35 -6.88
N GLY A 119 -4.64 20.59 -7.86
CA GLY A 119 -4.89 19.15 -7.99
C GLY A 119 -6.24 18.77 -8.62
N ASN A 120 -7.06 19.74 -8.99
CA ASN A 120 -8.34 19.50 -9.66
C ASN A 120 -8.12 19.04 -11.09
N ILE A 121 -8.90 18.06 -11.52
CA ILE A 121 -8.86 17.51 -12.88
C ILE A 121 -9.45 18.53 -13.85
N LEU A 122 -8.61 19.04 -14.75
CA LEU A 122 -9.00 19.86 -15.90
C LEU A 122 -9.42 18.97 -17.07
N GLU A 123 -8.69 17.88 -17.30
CA GLU A 123 -9.01 16.86 -18.29
C GLU A 123 -8.79 15.47 -17.71
N LYS A 124 -9.76 14.57 -17.88
CA LYS A 124 -9.62 13.17 -17.44
C LYS A 124 -8.55 12.47 -18.26
N GLY A 125 -7.92 11.45 -17.67
CA GLY A 125 -7.05 10.55 -18.40
C GLY A 125 -7.82 9.84 -19.52
N LYS A 126 -7.13 9.47 -20.59
CA LYS A 126 -7.76 8.91 -21.79
C LYS A 126 -6.97 7.72 -22.33
N VAL A 127 -7.69 6.79 -22.92
CA VAL A 127 -7.16 5.78 -23.83
C VAL A 127 -7.37 6.31 -25.25
N ILE A 128 -6.29 6.48 -26.00
CA ILE A 128 -6.30 6.88 -27.41
C ILE A 128 -5.99 5.65 -28.24
N LEU A 129 -6.95 5.21 -29.05
CA LEU A 129 -6.77 4.09 -29.96
C LEU A 129 -5.96 4.54 -31.18
N ASN A 130 -5.04 3.67 -31.63
CA ASN A 130 -4.23 3.94 -32.83
C ASN A 130 -5.08 3.88 -34.12
N GLN A 131 -6.25 3.25 -34.06
CA GLN A 131 -7.23 3.18 -35.14
C GLN A 131 -8.64 3.41 -34.59
N PRO A 132 -9.53 4.08 -35.35
CA PRO A 132 -10.91 4.30 -34.93
C PRO A 132 -11.68 2.98 -34.82
N LEU A 133 -12.68 2.94 -33.94
CA LEU A 133 -13.60 1.80 -33.87
C LEU A 133 -14.38 1.65 -35.19
N GLU A 134 -14.33 0.47 -35.79
CA GLU A 134 -15.02 0.16 -37.05
C GLU A 134 -16.53 -0.12 -36.85
N THR A 135 -16.89 -0.58 -35.66
CA THR A 135 -18.26 -0.94 -35.29
C THR A 135 -18.62 -0.34 -33.94
N VAL A 136 -19.92 -0.18 -33.67
CA VAL A 136 -20.40 0.11 -32.32
C VAL A 136 -19.91 -1.00 -31.38
N SER A 137 -19.15 -0.63 -30.35
CA SER A 137 -18.38 -1.60 -29.57
C SER A 137 -18.61 -1.45 -28.07
N LYS A 138 -18.41 -2.56 -27.36
CA LYS A 138 -18.29 -2.58 -25.89
C LYS A 138 -16.83 -2.44 -25.53
N VAL A 139 -16.50 -1.46 -24.71
CA VAL A 139 -15.13 -1.21 -24.25
C VAL A 139 -15.06 -1.46 -22.75
N THR A 140 -14.12 -2.29 -22.32
CA THR A 140 -13.82 -2.47 -20.89
C THR A 140 -12.42 -1.93 -20.62
N ILE A 141 -12.31 -1.07 -19.62
CA ILE A 141 -11.04 -0.52 -19.14
C ILE A 141 -10.84 -1.05 -17.72
N GLU A 142 -9.74 -1.76 -17.50
CA GLU A 142 -9.30 -2.11 -16.15
C GLU A 142 -8.09 -1.27 -15.76
N ILE A 143 -8.11 -0.70 -14.57
CA ILE A 143 -7.01 0.10 -14.02
C ILE A 143 -6.48 -0.59 -12.79
N TRP A 144 -5.22 -1.00 -12.85
CA TRP A 144 -4.53 -1.73 -11.81
C TRP A 144 -3.64 -0.73 -11.06
N LYS A 145 -4.01 -0.38 -9.82
CA LYS A 145 -3.23 0.53 -8.96
C LYS A 145 -2.05 -0.22 -8.35
N ASN A 146 -0.83 0.24 -8.60
CA ASN A 146 0.35 -0.31 -7.93
C ASN A 146 0.47 0.24 -6.50
N ILE A 147 0.96 -0.62 -5.59
CA ILE A 147 1.17 -0.27 -4.18
C ILE A 147 2.59 0.33 -4.05
N PRO A 148 2.77 1.43 -3.30
CA PRO A 148 4.08 2.02 -3.09
C PRO A 148 4.98 1.04 -2.33
N ILE A 149 5.96 0.51 -3.06
CA ILE A 149 7.06 -0.29 -2.53
C ILE A 149 8.19 0.66 -2.08
N GLY A 150 8.70 0.47 -0.87
CA GLY A 150 9.92 1.13 -0.41
C GLY A 150 11.17 0.57 -1.11
N GLU A 151 12.35 1.02 -0.69
CA GLU A 151 13.61 0.47 -1.19
C GLU A 151 13.61 -1.06 -1.08
N ALA A 152 14.01 -1.72 -2.17
CA ALA A 152 14.02 -3.18 -2.34
C ALA A 152 12.66 -3.90 -2.19
N GLY A 153 11.51 -3.23 -2.41
CA GLY A 153 10.21 -3.91 -2.30
C GLY A 153 9.68 -3.99 -0.87
N SER A 154 10.27 -3.25 0.07
CA SER A 154 9.90 -3.26 1.49
C SER A 154 8.60 -2.48 1.76
N VAL A 155 7.81 -2.95 2.72
CA VAL A 155 6.61 -2.26 3.23
C VAL A 155 6.89 -1.78 4.66
N SER A 156 6.48 -0.54 4.99
CA SER A 156 6.71 0.04 6.33
C SER A 156 5.94 -0.71 7.42
N GLY A 157 6.59 -1.06 8.53
CA GLY A 157 5.95 -1.71 9.68
C GLY A 157 4.84 -0.89 10.35
N LYS A 158 4.74 0.41 10.06
CA LYS A 158 3.67 1.29 10.57
C LYS A 158 2.33 1.10 9.86
N VAL A 159 2.32 0.54 8.65
CA VAL A 159 1.09 0.32 7.87
C VAL A 159 0.56 -1.12 7.97
N ILE A 160 1.24 -1.96 8.76
CA ILE A 160 0.84 -3.33 9.03
C ILE A 160 0.00 -3.33 10.30
N ALA A 161 -1.28 -3.66 10.19
CA ALA A 161 -2.14 -3.81 11.36
C ALA A 161 -1.63 -4.96 12.24
N VAL A 162 -1.78 -4.80 13.56
CA VAL A 162 -1.45 -5.86 14.52
C VAL A 162 -2.22 -7.13 14.14
N ASP A 163 -1.53 -8.28 14.16
CA ASP A 163 -2.06 -9.61 13.81
C ASP A 163 -2.53 -9.83 12.35
N SER A 164 -2.20 -8.92 11.43
CA SER A 164 -2.69 -9.01 10.04
C SER A 164 -1.79 -9.80 9.08
N MET A 165 -0.57 -10.17 9.47
CA MET A 165 0.35 -10.90 8.58
C MET A 165 0.42 -12.39 8.89
N PRO A 166 0.00 -13.26 7.95
CA PRO A 166 0.22 -14.69 8.03
C PRO A 166 1.72 -15.02 8.12
N GLN A 167 2.09 -15.98 8.97
CA GLN A 167 3.50 -16.36 9.20
C GLN A 167 4.26 -16.73 7.93
N ASN A 168 3.60 -17.39 6.97
CA ASN A 168 4.18 -17.80 5.67
C ASN A 168 4.46 -16.62 4.72
N ARG A 169 4.16 -15.39 5.13
CA ARG A 169 4.41 -14.17 4.35
C ARG A 169 5.60 -13.38 4.85
N VAL A 170 6.17 -13.74 6.00
CA VAL A 170 7.36 -13.13 6.57
C VAL A 170 8.58 -13.97 6.21
N ILE A 171 9.44 -13.43 5.34
CA ILE A 171 10.66 -14.11 4.89
C ILE A 171 11.57 -14.37 6.10
N GLY A 172 12.04 -15.61 6.26
CA GLY A 172 12.93 -16.03 7.34
C GLY A 172 12.26 -16.24 8.70
N LEU A 173 10.95 -15.98 8.84
CA LEU A 173 10.25 -16.23 10.11
C LEU A 173 10.12 -17.73 10.39
N THR A 174 9.84 -18.54 9.37
CA THR A 174 9.83 -20.01 9.51
C THR A 174 11.18 -20.52 9.99
N ASP A 175 12.26 -20.09 9.34
CA ASP A 175 13.63 -20.48 9.73
C ASP A 175 13.96 -20.09 11.18
N ALA A 176 13.53 -18.89 11.61
CA ALA A 176 13.73 -18.42 12.98
C ALA A 176 12.90 -19.21 14.01
N LEU A 177 11.64 -19.54 13.69
CA LEU A 177 10.78 -20.36 14.56
C LEU A 177 11.30 -21.79 14.66
N ASP A 178 11.76 -22.36 13.56
CA ASP A 178 12.35 -23.69 13.52
C ASP A 178 13.66 -23.73 14.34
N SER A 179 14.51 -22.70 14.19
CA SER A 179 15.74 -22.57 14.99
C SER A 179 15.45 -22.47 16.48
N ASN A 180 14.42 -21.70 16.90
CA ASN A 180 14.02 -21.62 18.30
C ASN A 180 13.44 -22.95 18.81
N THR A 181 12.66 -23.64 17.99
CA THR A 181 12.09 -24.95 18.34
C THR A 181 13.20 -25.98 18.57
N GLN A 182 14.23 -25.98 17.72
CA GLN A 182 15.41 -26.83 17.89
C GLN A 182 16.17 -26.47 19.17
N ALA A 183 16.48 -25.19 19.40
CA ALA A 183 17.20 -24.76 20.61
C ALA A 183 16.46 -25.14 21.91
N ILE A 184 15.12 -25.07 21.92
CA ILE A 184 14.31 -25.53 23.06
C ILE A 184 14.41 -27.05 23.23
N GLY A 185 14.41 -27.81 22.13
CA GLY A 185 14.62 -29.25 22.13
C GLY A 185 15.97 -29.62 22.73
N ASP A 186 17.05 -28.99 22.27
CA ASP A 186 18.41 -29.24 22.74
C ASP A 186 18.55 -28.98 24.26
N VAL A 187 18.01 -27.85 24.75
CA VAL A 187 18.01 -27.52 26.18
C VAL A 187 17.25 -28.56 27.00
N ASN A 188 16.12 -29.05 26.49
CA ASN A 188 15.34 -30.08 27.17
C ASN A 188 16.10 -31.41 27.23
N ASP A 189 16.76 -31.81 26.14
CA ASP A 189 17.53 -33.04 26.09
C ASP A 189 18.74 -32.98 27.03
N ASP A 190 19.45 -31.85 27.08
CA ASP A 190 20.53 -31.60 28.05
C ASP A 190 20.02 -31.70 29.49
N PHE A 191 18.85 -31.13 29.80
CA PHE A 191 18.25 -31.23 31.13
C PHE A 191 17.87 -32.67 31.50
N VAL A 192 17.30 -33.43 30.57
CA VAL A 192 16.95 -34.84 30.80
C VAL A 192 18.20 -35.68 31.01
N ALA A 193 19.25 -35.47 30.22
CA ALA A 193 20.53 -36.15 30.37
C ALA A 193 21.16 -35.82 31.73
N HIS A 194 21.22 -34.53 32.10
CA HIS A 194 21.76 -34.07 33.38
C HIS A 194 20.99 -34.65 34.57
N LYS A 195 19.66 -34.73 34.47
CA LYS A 195 18.80 -35.33 35.51
C LYS A 195 18.98 -36.85 35.64
N ALA A 196 19.30 -37.55 34.55
CA ALA A 196 19.48 -39.00 34.55
C ALA A 196 20.86 -39.43 35.08
N GLU A 197 21.88 -38.59 34.93
CA GLU A 197 23.23 -38.86 35.43
C GLU A 197 23.41 -38.32 36.86
N THR A 198 23.75 -39.20 37.81
CA THR A 198 23.94 -38.82 39.22
C THR A 198 25.25 -38.09 39.49
N MET A 199 26.19 -38.08 38.52
CA MET A 199 27.50 -37.43 38.58
C MET A 199 27.92 -36.75 37.25
N PRO A 200 27.17 -35.74 36.76
CA PRO A 200 27.35 -35.17 35.41
C PRO A 200 28.50 -34.16 35.31
N HIS A 201 29.13 -33.79 36.43
CA HIS A 201 30.15 -32.75 36.47
C HIS A 201 31.54 -33.33 36.72
N ARG A 202 32.59 -32.57 36.38
CA ARG A 202 33.99 -32.99 36.57
C ARG A 202 34.84 -31.90 37.20
N PHE A 203 35.81 -32.27 38.03
CA PHE A 203 36.86 -31.38 38.52
C PHE A 203 38.20 -32.10 38.57
N VAL A 204 39.29 -31.34 38.70
CA VAL A 204 40.65 -31.87 38.84
C VAL A 204 41.21 -31.45 40.19
N ASP A 205 41.71 -32.41 40.96
CA ASP A 205 42.43 -32.16 42.20
C ASP A 205 43.75 -32.93 42.21
N ASN A 206 44.86 -32.23 42.46
CA ASN A 206 46.22 -32.78 42.51
C ASN A 206 46.61 -33.70 41.32
N GLY A 207 46.09 -33.41 40.13
CA GLY A 207 46.36 -34.19 38.90
C GLY A 207 45.38 -35.35 38.66
N THR A 208 44.49 -35.64 39.62
CA THR A 208 43.44 -36.65 39.51
C THR A 208 42.13 -36.02 39.04
N VAL A 209 41.43 -36.67 38.12
CA VAL A 209 40.12 -36.21 37.62
C VAL A 209 39.01 -36.92 38.38
N TYR A 210 38.03 -36.16 38.86
CA TYR A 210 36.85 -36.68 39.54
C TYR A 210 35.60 -36.39 38.74
N LYS A 211 34.62 -37.30 38.77
CA LYS A 211 33.23 -37.04 38.43
C LYS A 211 32.44 -36.77 39.70
N TYR A 212 31.47 -35.88 39.66
CA TYR A 212 30.64 -35.56 40.81
C TYR A 212 29.22 -35.13 40.42
N GLY A 213 28.30 -35.25 41.39
CA GLY A 213 26.93 -34.77 41.28
C GLY A 213 26.17 -34.88 42.59
N TRP A 214 24.86 -34.67 42.52
CA TRP A 214 23.99 -34.63 43.69
C TRP A 214 22.86 -35.64 43.54
N SER A 215 22.48 -36.28 44.64
CA SER A 215 21.35 -37.20 44.71
C SER A 215 20.55 -36.99 46.00
N THR A 216 19.46 -37.74 46.18
CA THR A 216 18.70 -37.75 47.43
C THR A 216 18.71 -39.15 48.02
N LEU A 217 19.03 -39.24 49.31
CA LEU A 217 18.96 -40.48 50.10
C LEU A 217 18.20 -40.15 51.38
N ASP A 218 17.08 -40.85 51.62
CA ASP A 218 16.22 -40.66 52.79
C ASP A 218 15.80 -39.20 53.04
N GLY A 219 15.58 -38.43 51.97
CA GLY A 219 15.16 -37.03 52.03
C GLY A 219 16.29 -36.01 52.25
N TYR A 220 17.54 -36.46 52.36
CA TYR A 220 18.72 -35.59 52.45
C TYR A 220 19.47 -35.53 51.11
N ALA A 221 20.00 -34.36 50.78
CA ALA A 221 20.88 -34.19 49.62
C ALA A 221 22.23 -34.86 49.90
N VAL A 222 22.66 -35.74 49.00
CA VAL A 222 23.94 -36.46 49.06
C VAL A 222 24.82 -36.02 47.90
N PHE A 223 26.04 -35.62 48.21
CA PHE A 223 27.08 -35.33 47.23
C PHE A 223 27.79 -36.63 46.85
N ASN A 224 27.71 -37.01 45.57
CA ASN A 224 28.38 -38.18 45.02
C ASN A 224 29.65 -37.74 44.30
N TYR A 225 30.74 -38.48 44.47
CA TYR A 225 31.94 -38.29 43.65
C TYR A 225 32.69 -39.62 43.45
N GLU A 226 33.35 -39.74 42.31
CA GLU A 226 34.22 -40.87 41.98
C GLU A 226 35.49 -40.40 41.27
N GLU A 227 36.60 -41.10 41.50
CA GLU A 227 37.83 -40.90 40.75
C GLU A 227 37.70 -41.53 39.36
N VAL A 228 37.98 -40.75 38.31
CA VAL A 228 38.02 -41.23 36.93
C VAL A 228 39.42 -41.74 36.64
N THR A 229 39.59 -43.06 36.68
CA THR A 229 40.85 -43.69 36.27
C THR A 229 40.98 -43.59 34.74
N GLY A 230 42.07 -42.99 34.27
CA GLY A 230 42.41 -42.89 32.84
C GLY A 230 42.91 -44.20 32.25
#